data_AF-A0AAN6QB93-F1
#
_entry.id   AF-A0AAN6QB93-F1
#
_cell.length_a   1.000
_cell.length_b   1.000
_cell.length_c   1.000
_cell.angle_alpha   90.00
_cell.angle_beta   90.00
_cell.angle_gamma   90.00
#
_symmetry.space_group_name_H-M   'P 1'
#
loop_
_entity.id
_entity.type
_entity.pdbx_description
1 polymer ?
#
loop_
_entity_poly.entity_id
_entity_poly.type
_entity_poly.pdbx_seq_one_letter_code
_entity_poly.pdbx_strand_id
1 'polypeptide(L)'
;MRIRAVRPPLEQVSSMGLRAARTTIELVSRTQMHTIVVILIPVVSLVLSVLALVAGGSPGLMEDYHIFLNTSMLGRNHDVAGKLQPWYSLHAMSVCEGTFTPSTTTQGAGFNVTSYTQLLKSSLFNISALLDHQLDVGPVRLNLAKSGFAKDLLDELDKVRGQFQALAGLYISAVAFSGLSLLLCIGRLLRPTIGISSANVAVALLAAFMLFVGNIIVAVSGKAVDKINNVGQHVGLSVSIRRKFVPITWTAFVMIAVMAAYWAYQFRQEMKGKRVVSRARQSGADL
;
A
#
# COMPACT_ATOMS: atom_id res chain seq x y z
N MET A 1 -33.81 41.24 -48.11
CA MET A 1 -34.08 39.81 -48.39
C MET A 1 -34.28 39.10 -47.06
N ARG A 2 -35.54 38.84 -46.66
CA ARG A 2 -35.88 38.28 -45.33
C ARG A 2 -35.88 36.75 -45.46
N ILE A 3 -34.84 36.09 -44.94
CA ILE A 3 -34.76 34.62 -44.90
C ILE A 3 -35.80 34.15 -43.88
N ARG A 4 -36.91 33.58 -44.36
CA ARG A 4 -37.96 33.01 -43.53
C ARG A 4 -37.44 31.65 -43.05
N ALA A 5 -37.01 31.57 -41.80
CA ALA A 5 -36.59 30.31 -41.17
C ALA A 5 -37.76 29.31 -41.22
N VAL A 6 -37.58 28.24 -41.98
CA VAL A 6 -38.52 27.13 -42.07
C VAL A 6 -38.45 26.39 -40.73
N ARG A 7 -39.50 26.49 -39.92
CA ARG A 7 -39.62 25.70 -38.68
C ARG A 7 -39.64 24.21 -39.03
N PRO A 8 -38.84 23.37 -38.38
CA PRO A 8 -38.99 21.93 -38.53
C PRO A 8 -40.35 21.49 -37.95
N PRO A 9 -41.03 20.51 -38.57
CA PRO A 9 -42.28 19.97 -38.05
C PRO A 9 -42.10 19.37 -36.66
N LEU A 10 -43.10 19.55 -35.78
CA LEU A 10 -43.14 19.07 -34.39
C LEU A 10 -42.82 17.57 -34.25
N GLU A 11 -43.17 16.78 -35.27
CA GLU A 11 -42.90 15.36 -35.36
C GLU A 11 -41.38 15.05 -35.43
N GLN A 12 -40.61 15.92 -36.06
CA GLN A 12 -39.16 15.78 -36.20
C GLN A 12 -38.43 16.05 -34.88
N VAL A 13 -38.91 17.03 -34.10
CA VAL A 13 -38.39 17.36 -32.75
C VAL A 13 -38.67 16.23 -31.76
N SER A 14 -39.87 15.64 -31.82
CA SER A 14 -40.24 14.45 -31.03
C SER A 14 -39.34 13.25 -31.36
N SER A 15 -39.11 12.99 -32.65
CA SER A 15 -38.25 11.89 -33.10
C SER A 15 -36.78 12.06 -32.70
N MET A 16 -36.28 13.30 -32.65
CA MET A 16 -34.93 13.62 -32.18
C MET A 16 -34.79 13.43 -30.67
N GLY A 17 -35.79 13.88 -29.89
CA GLY A 17 -35.82 13.67 -28.45
C GLY A 17 -35.85 12.18 -28.06
N LEU A 18 -36.66 11.39 -28.78
CA LEU A 18 -36.78 9.95 -28.56
C LEU A 18 -35.47 9.20 -28.90
N ARG A 19 -34.80 9.59 -30.00
CA ARG A 19 -33.48 9.02 -30.36
C ARG A 19 -32.41 9.40 -29.34
N ALA A 20 -32.38 10.66 -28.89
CA ALA A 20 -31.45 11.11 -27.86
C ALA A 20 -31.65 10.36 -26.54
N ALA A 21 -32.90 10.19 -26.09
CA ALA A 21 -33.24 9.43 -24.89
C ALA A 21 -32.88 7.93 -25.00
N ARG A 22 -33.08 7.32 -26.16
CA ARG A 22 -32.70 5.92 -26.41
C ARG A 22 -31.18 5.75 -26.35
N THR A 23 -30.43 6.66 -26.98
CA THR A 23 -28.96 6.61 -26.98
C THR A 23 -28.37 6.81 -25.59
N THR A 24 -28.94 7.67 -24.74
CA THR A 24 -28.47 7.86 -23.37
C THR A 24 -28.76 6.66 -22.49
N ILE A 25 -29.91 6.00 -22.64
CA ILE A 25 -30.24 4.77 -21.91
C ILE A 25 -29.27 3.63 -22.29
N GLU A 26 -28.99 3.43 -23.58
CA GLU A 26 -28.04 2.41 -24.02
C GLU A 26 -26.60 2.72 -23.55
N LEU A 27 -26.18 4.00 -23.59
CA LEU A 27 -24.87 4.40 -23.11
C LEU A 27 -24.74 4.16 -21.61
N VAL A 28 -25.77 4.52 -20.82
CA VAL A 28 -25.79 4.29 -19.37
C VAL A 28 -25.74 2.80 -19.05
N SER A 29 -26.56 1.98 -19.72
CA SER A 29 -26.58 0.52 -19.55
C SER A 29 -25.21 -0.12 -19.84
N ARG A 30 -24.58 0.26 -20.96
CA ARG A 30 -23.24 -0.21 -21.33
C ARG A 30 -22.18 0.19 -20.30
N THR A 31 -22.26 1.42 -19.79
CA THR A 31 -21.32 1.94 -18.78
C THR A 31 -21.48 1.23 -17.44
N GLN A 32 -22.70 0.85 -17.06
CA GLN A 32 -22.96 0.07 -15.85
C GLN A 32 -22.33 -1.34 -15.94
N MET A 33 -22.43 -2.01 -17.10
CA MET A 33 -21.81 -3.32 -17.31
C MET A 33 -20.28 -3.27 -17.14
N HIS A 34 -19.62 -2.25 -17.70
CA HIS A 34 -18.18 -2.06 -17.49
C HIS A 34 -17.82 -1.78 -16.03
N THR A 35 -18.69 -1.06 -15.30
CA THR A 35 -18.48 -0.76 -13.88
C THR A 35 -18.48 -2.03 -13.03
N ILE A 36 -19.36 -3.00 -13.33
CA ILE A 36 -19.40 -4.30 -12.64
C ILE A 36 -18.08 -5.06 -12.80
N VAL A 37 -17.56 -5.14 -14.04
CA VAL A 37 -16.28 -5.82 -14.30
C VAL A 37 -15.13 -5.13 -13.56
N VAL A 38 -15.15 -3.79 -13.54
CA VAL A 38 -14.10 -2.99 -12.93
C VAL A 38 -14.12 -3.04 -11.40
N ILE A 39 -15.23 -3.42 -10.75
CA ILE A 39 -15.30 -3.62 -9.28
C ILE A 39 -14.38 -4.74 -8.79
N LEU A 40 -14.05 -5.72 -9.64
CA LEU A 40 -13.11 -6.79 -9.26
C LEU A 40 -11.71 -6.25 -8.98
N ILE A 41 -11.30 -5.19 -9.68
CA ILE A 41 -9.96 -4.60 -9.57
C ILE A 41 -9.67 -4.04 -8.16
N PRO A 42 -10.49 -3.13 -7.58
CA PRO A 42 -10.26 -2.62 -6.24
C PRO A 42 -10.44 -3.71 -5.18
N VAL A 43 -11.27 -4.73 -5.41
CA VAL A 43 -11.38 -5.87 -4.48
C VAL A 43 -10.05 -6.61 -4.41
N VAL A 44 -9.47 -6.99 -5.55
CA VAL A 44 -8.18 -7.69 -5.57
C VAL A 44 -7.07 -6.78 -5.03
N SER A 45 -7.03 -5.51 -5.42
CA SER A 45 -6.06 -4.54 -4.90
C SER A 45 -6.16 -4.35 -3.38
N LEU A 46 -7.39 -4.31 -2.83
CA LEU A 46 -7.64 -4.21 -1.40
C LEU A 46 -7.11 -5.45 -0.67
N VAL A 47 -7.44 -6.64 -1.18
CA VAL A 47 -6.95 -7.90 -0.61
C VAL A 47 -5.43 -7.95 -0.63
N LEU A 48 -4.78 -7.62 -1.75
CA LEU A 48 -3.32 -7.60 -1.84
C LEU A 48 -2.69 -6.57 -0.90
N SER A 49 -3.31 -5.40 -0.72
CA SER A 49 -2.82 -4.36 0.19
C SER A 49 -2.95 -4.77 1.66
N VAL A 50 -4.06 -5.40 2.03
CA VAL A 50 -4.27 -5.97 3.37
C VAL A 50 -3.30 -7.12 3.63
N LEU A 51 -3.10 -8.00 2.65
CA LEU A 51 -2.11 -9.07 2.73
C LEU A 51 -0.70 -8.51 2.93
N ALA A 52 -0.31 -7.45 2.20
CA ALA A 52 0.98 -6.80 2.42
C ALA A 52 1.13 -6.19 3.82
N LEU A 53 0.05 -5.71 4.42
CA LEU A 53 0.04 -5.14 5.76
C LEU A 53 0.14 -6.21 6.87
N VAL A 54 -0.52 -7.35 6.68
CA VAL A 54 -0.61 -8.45 7.65
C VAL A 54 0.45 -9.55 7.36
N ALA A 55 1.20 -9.43 6.28
CA ALA A 55 2.20 -10.41 5.87
C ALA A 55 3.18 -10.73 7.01
N GLY A 56 3.27 -12.01 7.36
CA GLY A 56 4.12 -12.53 8.43
C GLY A 56 3.63 -12.21 9.84
N GLY A 57 2.36 -11.85 10.00
CA GLY A 57 1.77 -11.62 11.31
C GLY A 57 1.48 -12.88 12.13
N SER A 58 1.54 -14.04 11.49
CA SER A 58 1.33 -15.37 12.09
C SER A 58 2.17 -16.41 11.33
N PRO A 59 2.57 -17.51 11.99
CA PRO A 59 3.21 -18.63 11.30
C PRO A 59 2.27 -19.18 10.21
N GLY A 60 2.85 -19.53 9.05
CA GLY A 60 2.16 -19.99 7.84
C GLY A 60 1.62 -18.87 6.93
N LEU A 61 1.58 -17.61 7.37
CA LEU A 61 1.02 -16.50 6.59
C LEU A 61 2.11 -15.63 5.99
N MET A 62 2.44 -15.84 4.72
CA MET A 62 3.43 -15.02 3.97
C MET A 62 4.79 -14.94 4.69
N GLU A 63 5.29 -16.08 5.17
CA GLU A 63 6.61 -16.18 5.82
C GLU A 63 7.77 -15.80 4.90
N ASP A 64 7.56 -15.64 3.59
CA ASP A 64 8.57 -15.16 2.64
C ASP A 64 8.54 -13.64 2.42
N TYR A 65 7.93 -12.86 3.30
CA TYR A 65 7.61 -11.45 3.06
C TYR A 65 8.14 -10.54 4.18
N HIS A 66 9.41 -10.72 4.52
CA HIS A 66 10.05 -10.04 5.64
C HIS A 66 11.50 -9.64 5.35
N ILE A 67 12.01 -8.72 6.17
CA ILE A 67 13.44 -8.49 6.29
C ILE A 67 13.96 -9.45 7.35
N PHE A 68 14.77 -10.42 6.95
CA PHE A 68 15.39 -11.39 7.82
C PHE A 68 16.72 -10.86 8.32
N LEU A 69 16.91 -10.88 9.63
CA LEU A 69 18.12 -10.48 10.31
C LEU A 69 18.72 -11.69 11.01
N ASN A 70 19.88 -12.14 10.55
CA ASN A 70 20.64 -13.20 11.20
C ASN A 70 21.65 -12.57 12.16
N THR A 71 21.50 -12.93 13.44
CA THR A 71 22.31 -12.46 14.57
C THR A 71 23.01 -13.62 15.27
N SER A 72 22.95 -14.84 14.73
CA SER A 72 23.54 -16.04 15.34
C SER A 72 25.05 -15.97 15.58
N MET A 73 25.76 -15.15 14.81
CA MET A 73 27.21 -14.94 14.93
C MET A 73 27.55 -13.65 15.68
N LEU A 74 26.54 -12.86 16.07
CA LEU A 74 26.71 -11.59 16.76
C LEU A 74 27.24 -11.83 18.18
N GLY A 75 28.30 -11.10 18.56
CA GLY A 75 28.82 -11.13 19.92
C GLY A 75 29.84 -12.22 20.24
N ARG A 76 30.30 -13.05 19.28
CA ARG A 76 31.36 -14.04 19.57
C ARG A 76 32.67 -13.42 20.12
N ASN A 77 32.86 -12.10 19.94
CA ASN A 77 34.01 -11.31 20.44
C ASN A 77 33.63 -10.16 21.41
N HIS A 78 32.37 -10.03 21.86
CA HIS A 78 31.89 -8.92 22.72
C HIS A 78 30.89 -9.41 23.79
N ASP A 79 30.72 -8.69 24.92
CA ASP A 79 29.90 -9.04 26.11
C ASP A 79 28.36 -9.22 25.89
N VAL A 80 27.93 -9.22 24.63
CA VAL A 80 26.55 -9.42 24.16
C VAL A 80 26.28 -10.84 23.66
N ALA A 81 27.29 -11.73 23.67
CA ALA A 81 27.14 -13.15 23.32
C ALA A 81 26.00 -13.82 24.12
N GLY A 82 25.03 -14.41 23.42
CA GLY A 82 23.95 -15.19 24.03
C GLY A 82 22.78 -14.40 24.64
N LYS A 83 22.74 -13.07 24.45
CA LYS A 83 21.66 -12.20 24.98
C LYS A 83 20.60 -11.80 23.94
N LEU A 84 20.85 -12.07 22.66
CA LEU A 84 19.90 -11.83 21.58
C LEU A 84 19.42 -13.16 21.01
N GLN A 85 18.21 -13.15 20.43
CA GLN A 85 17.75 -14.26 19.64
C GLN A 85 18.63 -14.42 18.39
N PRO A 86 18.83 -15.65 17.90
CA PRO A 86 19.73 -15.91 16.78
C PRO A 86 19.17 -15.44 15.42
N TRP A 87 17.88 -15.16 15.32
CA TRP A 87 17.30 -14.50 14.15
C TRP A 87 16.07 -13.64 14.48
N TYR A 88 15.86 -12.61 13.66
CA TYR A 88 14.69 -11.73 13.68
C TYR A 88 14.07 -11.61 12.29
N SER A 89 12.76 -11.44 12.23
CA SER A 89 11.99 -11.21 11.01
C SER A 89 11.14 -9.96 11.17
N LEU A 90 11.44 -8.94 10.38
CA LEU A 90 10.75 -7.65 10.41
C LEU A 90 9.65 -7.63 9.34
N HIS A 91 8.44 -7.28 9.76
CA HIS A 91 7.24 -7.13 8.95
C HIS A 91 6.73 -5.68 9.03
N ALA A 92 5.80 -5.31 8.15
CA ALA A 92 5.24 -3.96 8.13
C ALA A 92 4.61 -3.55 9.47
N MET A 93 3.96 -4.49 10.16
CA MET A 93 3.21 -4.24 11.39
C MET A 93 3.77 -4.99 12.61
N SER A 94 4.78 -5.82 12.44
CA SER A 94 5.28 -6.71 13.50
C SER A 94 6.73 -7.13 13.35
N VAL A 95 7.28 -7.63 14.45
CA VAL A 95 8.59 -8.29 14.48
C VAL A 95 8.42 -9.67 15.10
N CYS A 96 8.94 -10.69 14.42
CA CYS A 96 9.06 -12.04 14.96
C CYS A 96 10.52 -12.30 15.37
N GLU A 97 10.70 -13.02 16.47
CA GLU A 97 12.01 -13.51 16.89
C GLU A 97 11.94 -15.00 17.24
N GLY A 98 13.05 -15.70 17.10
CA GLY A 98 13.05 -17.15 17.18
C GLY A 98 14.42 -17.82 17.26
N THR A 99 14.37 -19.14 17.39
CA THR A 99 15.52 -20.04 17.42
C THR A 99 15.58 -20.91 16.16
N PHE A 100 16.74 -21.53 15.91
CA PHE A 100 16.91 -22.49 14.81
C PHE A 100 16.61 -23.90 15.31
N THR A 101 15.84 -24.68 14.56
CA THR A 101 15.55 -26.10 14.85
C THR A 101 16.12 -27.00 13.75
N PRO A 102 16.85 -28.09 14.07
CA PRO A 102 17.27 -28.56 15.39
C PRO A 102 18.58 -27.92 15.90
N SER A 103 19.39 -27.28 15.05
CA SER A 103 20.63 -26.59 15.45
C SER A 103 21.09 -25.57 14.40
N THR A 104 21.96 -24.62 14.80
CA THR A 104 22.50 -23.57 13.91
C THR A 104 23.47 -24.09 12.86
N THR A 105 23.93 -25.34 12.99
CA THR A 105 24.96 -25.98 12.16
C THR A 105 24.38 -26.96 11.12
N THR A 106 23.09 -27.30 11.21
CA THR A 106 22.43 -28.18 10.23
C THR A 106 21.99 -27.41 8.99
N GLN A 107 22.43 -27.83 7.81
CA GLN A 107 21.90 -27.33 6.53
C GLN A 107 20.40 -27.63 6.44
N GLY A 108 19.58 -26.61 6.20
CA GLY A 108 18.13 -26.73 6.16
C GLY A 108 17.43 -26.68 7.52
N ALA A 109 18.09 -26.18 8.57
CA ALA A 109 17.46 -25.93 9.86
C ALA A 109 16.20 -25.05 9.69
N GLY A 110 15.09 -25.51 10.25
CA GLY A 110 13.83 -24.79 10.31
C GLY A 110 13.91 -23.61 11.28
N PHE A 111 12.98 -22.67 11.11
CA PHE A 111 12.83 -21.52 11.99
C PHE A 111 11.74 -21.84 13.02
N ASN A 112 12.04 -21.67 14.31
CA ASN A 112 11.05 -21.79 15.37
C ASN A 112 10.79 -20.42 15.99
N VAL A 113 9.55 -19.94 15.86
CA VAL A 113 9.13 -18.63 16.37
C VAL A 113 8.90 -18.75 17.88
N THR A 114 9.63 -17.97 18.68
CA THR A 114 9.44 -17.94 20.14
C THR A 114 8.56 -16.79 20.60
N SER A 115 8.59 -15.65 19.91
CA SER A 115 7.79 -14.48 20.29
C SER A 115 7.42 -13.63 19.08
N TYR A 116 6.28 -12.94 19.22
CA TYR A 116 5.74 -12.03 18.22
C TYR A 116 5.38 -10.70 18.88
N THR A 117 5.89 -9.60 18.32
CA THR A 117 5.60 -8.26 18.83
C THR A 117 4.96 -7.39 17.76
N GLN A 118 3.77 -6.85 18.04
CA GLN A 118 3.09 -5.90 17.16
C GLN A 118 3.72 -4.51 17.29
N LEU A 119 4.23 -3.93 16.20
CA LEU A 119 4.79 -2.58 16.21
C LEU A 119 3.75 -1.55 16.65
N LEU A 120 2.48 -1.65 16.22
CA LEU A 120 1.43 -0.66 16.56
C LEU A 120 0.84 -0.74 17.97
N LYS A 121 0.97 -1.87 18.65
CA LYS A 121 0.35 -2.07 19.97
C LYS A 121 1.36 -2.01 21.11
N SER A 122 2.64 -2.22 20.81
CA SER A 122 3.69 -2.25 21.81
C SER A 122 4.38 -0.89 21.92
N SER A 123 4.92 -0.61 23.11
CA SER A 123 5.86 0.49 23.36
C SER A 123 7.17 0.37 22.57
N LEU A 124 7.31 -0.59 21.63
CA LEU A 124 8.40 -0.66 20.66
C LEU A 124 8.42 0.51 19.66
N PHE A 125 7.33 1.29 19.55
CA PHE A 125 7.46 2.62 18.93
C PHE A 125 8.52 3.49 19.63
N ASN A 126 8.82 3.14 20.88
CA ASN A 126 9.89 3.68 21.69
C ASN A 126 10.86 2.54 22.10
N ILE A 127 11.35 1.72 21.16
CA ILE A 127 12.45 0.75 21.39
C ILE A 127 13.62 1.45 22.09
N SER A 128 13.83 2.73 21.86
CA SER A 128 14.81 3.57 22.58
C SER A 128 14.55 3.54 24.10
N ALA A 129 13.30 3.73 24.55
CA ALA A 129 12.91 3.64 25.95
C ALA A 129 12.84 2.20 26.50
N LEU A 130 12.45 1.21 25.67
CA LEU A 130 12.34 -0.18 26.11
C LEU A 130 13.72 -0.84 26.22
N LEU A 131 14.64 -0.51 25.31
CA LEU A 131 16.02 -0.96 25.36
C LEU A 131 16.78 -0.22 26.46
N ASP A 132 16.60 1.10 26.64
CA ASP A 132 17.14 1.82 27.82
C ASP A 132 16.66 1.17 29.12
N HIS A 133 15.37 0.84 29.23
CA HIS A 133 14.83 0.24 30.43
C HIS A 133 15.37 -1.18 30.64
N GLN A 134 15.46 -2.03 29.60
CA GLN A 134 16.02 -3.38 29.72
C GLN A 134 17.53 -3.39 29.95
N LEU A 135 18.24 -2.33 29.53
CA LEU A 135 19.66 -2.12 29.79
C LEU A 135 19.91 -1.57 31.21
N ASP A 136 18.92 -0.90 31.82
CA ASP A 136 19.01 -0.34 33.18
C ASP A 136 18.69 -1.37 34.27
N VAL A 137 17.76 -2.32 34.03
CA VAL A 137 17.37 -3.37 35.01
C VAL A 137 17.88 -4.78 34.71
N GLY A 138 18.58 -5.01 33.60
CA GLY A 138 19.14 -6.32 33.23
C GLY A 138 20.55 -6.60 33.81
N PRO A 139 20.98 -7.87 33.90
CA PRO A 139 22.35 -8.24 34.34
C PRO A 139 23.44 -7.84 33.33
N VAL A 140 23.06 -7.14 32.27
CA VAL A 140 23.89 -6.66 31.17
C VAL A 140 24.25 -5.21 31.46
N ARG A 141 25.20 -4.98 32.37
CA ARG A 141 25.77 -3.65 32.58
C ARG A 141 26.69 -3.28 31.41
N LEU A 142 26.12 -3.03 30.24
CA LEU A 142 26.84 -2.32 29.20
C LEU A 142 27.01 -0.90 29.70
N ASN A 143 28.21 -0.53 30.09
CA ASN A 143 28.56 0.84 30.45
C ASN A 143 28.60 1.68 29.15
N LEU A 144 27.41 1.92 28.58
CA LEU A 144 27.13 2.49 27.25
C LEU A 144 27.54 3.95 27.13
N ALA A 145 27.97 4.57 28.22
CA ALA A 145 28.47 5.94 28.23
C ALA A 145 29.79 6.12 27.45
N LYS A 146 30.50 5.03 27.07
CA LYS A 146 31.84 5.12 26.46
C LYS A 146 32.03 4.52 25.06
N SER A 147 31.06 3.83 24.48
CA SER A 147 31.24 3.19 23.15
C SER A 147 30.31 3.80 22.09
N GLY A 148 30.90 4.46 21.08
CA GLY A 148 30.16 5.02 19.93
C GLY A 148 29.30 3.99 19.18
N PHE A 149 29.70 2.72 19.20
CA PHE A 149 28.98 1.60 18.58
C PHE A 149 27.49 1.50 18.95
N ALA A 150 27.15 1.66 20.23
CA ALA A 150 25.76 1.53 20.66
C ALA A 150 24.91 2.74 20.23
N LYS A 151 25.50 3.95 20.22
CA LYS A 151 24.83 5.14 19.72
C LYS A 151 24.61 5.07 18.21
N ASP A 152 25.61 4.61 17.46
CA ASP A 152 25.51 4.43 16.01
C ASP A 152 24.48 3.36 15.63
N LEU A 153 24.40 2.27 16.42
CA LEU A 153 23.40 1.23 16.24
C LEU A 153 21.98 1.72 16.58
N LEU A 154 21.82 2.50 17.65
CA LEU A 154 20.53 3.08 18.05
C LEU A 154 20.04 4.12 17.05
N ASP A 155 20.93 4.97 16.53
CA ASP A 155 20.60 5.99 15.53
C ASP A 155 20.14 5.37 14.20
N GLU A 156 20.79 4.28 13.76
CA GLU A 156 20.32 3.54 12.57
C GLU A 156 19.03 2.76 12.82
N LEU A 157 18.83 2.20 14.01
CA LEU A 157 17.57 1.54 14.36
C LEU A 157 16.40 2.54 14.43
N ASP A 158 16.62 3.77 14.87
CA ASP A 158 15.60 4.83 14.86
C ASP A 158 15.25 5.29 13.43
N LYS A 159 16.24 5.40 12.53
CA LYS A 159 15.99 5.67 11.10
C LYS A 159 15.17 4.56 10.45
N VAL A 160 15.52 3.30 10.71
CA VAL A 160 14.78 2.14 10.20
C VAL A 160 13.35 2.15 10.76
N ARG A 161 13.18 2.43 12.05
CA ARG A 161 11.83 2.53 12.67
C ARG A 161 10.96 3.57 11.97
N GLY A 162 11.48 4.78 11.73
CA GLY A 162 10.76 5.83 11.02
C GLY A 162 10.31 5.40 9.62
N GLN A 163 11.13 4.62 8.91
CA GLN A 163 10.79 4.06 7.61
C GLN A 163 9.66 3.03 7.69
N PHE A 164 9.70 2.09 8.63
CA PHE A 164 8.65 1.09 8.82
C PHE A 164 7.32 1.73 9.26
N GLN A 165 7.37 2.76 10.11
CA GLN A 165 6.19 3.52 10.52
C GLN A 165 5.55 4.25 9.34
N ALA A 166 6.35 4.96 8.55
CA ALA A 166 5.86 5.65 7.35
C ALA A 166 5.26 4.65 6.37
N LEU A 167 5.92 3.50 6.18
CA LEU A 167 5.43 2.42 5.32
C LEU A 167 4.07 1.89 5.80
N ALA A 168 3.94 1.56 7.09
CA ALA A 168 2.68 1.11 7.68
C ALA A 168 1.57 2.15 7.49
N GLY A 169 1.84 3.43 7.79
CA GLY A 169 0.89 4.52 7.61
C GLY A 169 0.42 4.70 6.17
N LEU A 170 1.34 4.59 5.20
CA LEU A 170 1.02 4.67 3.77
C LEU A 170 0.11 3.53 3.31
N TYR A 171 0.41 2.29 3.72
CA TYR A 171 -0.40 1.12 3.34
C TYR A 171 -1.78 1.14 4.01
N ILE A 172 -1.87 1.53 5.29
CA ILE A 172 -3.17 1.69 5.98
C ILE A 172 -4.03 2.73 5.26
N SER A 173 -3.43 3.88 4.92
CA SER A 173 -4.12 4.95 4.18
C SER A 173 -4.57 4.46 2.79
N ALA A 174 -3.72 3.72 2.09
CA ALA A 174 -4.06 3.13 0.79
C ALA A 174 -5.22 2.13 0.88
N VAL A 175 -5.25 1.28 1.92
CA VAL A 175 -6.34 0.34 2.18
C VAL A 175 -7.65 1.12 2.44
N ALA A 176 -7.60 2.17 3.26
CA ALA A 176 -8.76 3.00 3.56
C ALA A 176 -9.34 3.67 2.29
N PHE A 177 -8.48 4.28 1.47
CA PHE A 177 -8.91 4.89 0.21
C PHE A 177 -9.39 3.86 -0.82
N SER A 178 -8.75 2.69 -0.90
CA SER A 178 -9.22 1.60 -1.78
C SER A 178 -10.60 1.09 -1.37
N GLY A 179 -10.86 0.96 -0.06
CA GLY A 179 -12.17 0.60 0.48
C GLY A 179 -13.23 1.67 0.19
N LEU A 180 -12.89 2.95 0.35
CA LEU A 180 -13.78 4.05 -0.02
C LEU A 180 -14.07 4.08 -1.53
N SER A 181 -13.08 3.79 -2.37
CA SER A 181 -13.25 3.67 -3.82
C SER A 181 -14.23 2.55 -4.17
N LEU A 182 -14.16 1.40 -3.48
CA LEU A 182 -15.11 0.30 -3.65
C LEU A 182 -16.55 0.73 -3.32
N LEU A 183 -16.74 1.46 -2.20
CA LEU A 183 -18.05 2.00 -1.83
C LEU A 183 -18.59 3.00 -2.87
N LEU A 184 -17.73 3.84 -3.44
CA LEU A 184 -18.10 4.77 -4.51
C LEU A 184 -18.46 4.04 -5.82
N CYS A 185 -17.82 2.91 -6.12
CA CYS A 185 -18.22 2.07 -7.27
C CYS A 185 -19.65 1.56 -7.09
N ILE A 186 -19.99 1.04 -5.90
CA ILE A 186 -21.36 0.61 -5.57
C ILE A 186 -22.32 1.80 -5.63
N GLY A 187 -21.93 2.94 -5.08
CA GLY A 187 -22.71 4.18 -5.14
C GLY A 187 -23.02 4.61 -6.59
N ARG A 188 -22.09 4.40 -7.52
CA ARG A 188 -22.28 4.71 -8.95
C ARG A 188 -23.27 3.76 -9.64
N LEU A 189 -23.37 2.50 -9.18
CA LEU A 189 -24.40 1.56 -9.65
C LEU A 189 -25.79 2.02 -9.23
N LEU A 190 -25.93 2.48 -7.97
CA LEU A 190 -27.20 2.94 -7.41
C LEU A 190 -27.64 4.31 -7.95
N ARG A 191 -26.70 5.24 -8.11
CA ARG A 191 -26.96 6.62 -8.56
C ARG A 191 -25.91 7.05 -9.58
N PRO A 192 -26.21 7.03 -10.89
CA PRO A 192 -25.25 7.37 -11.94
C PRO A 192 -25.00 8.87 -12.06
N THR A 193 -24.32 9.47 -11.08
CA THR A 193 -24.02 10.91 -11.06
C THR A 193 -22.54 11.19 -11.33
N ILE A 194 -22.24 12.29 -12.01
CA ILE A 194 -20.86 12.72 -12.29
C ILE A 194 -20.05 12.98 -11.02
N GLY A 195 -20.73 13.39 -9.93
CA GLY A 195 -20.08 13.73 -8.66
C GLY A 195 -19.44 12.50 -8.02
N ILE A 196 -20.14 11.36 -8.10
CA ILE A 196 -19.61 10.08 -7.62
C ILE A 196 -18.41 9.65 -8.49
N SER A 197 -18.50 9.81 -9.82
CA SER A 197 -17.38 9.53 -10.71
C SER A 197 -16.14 10.38 -10.37
N SER A 198 -16.30 11.69 -10.17
CA SER A 198 -15.18 12.57 -9.81
C SER A 198 -14.59 12.27 -8.43
N ALA A 199 -15.44 11.98 -7.44
CA ALA A 199 -14.98 11.59 -6.11
C ALA A 199 -14.16 10.29 -6.18
N ASN A 200 -14.62 9.32 -6.98
CA ASN A 200 -13.93 8.04 -7.12
C ASN A 200 -12.57 8.19 -7.82
N VAL A 201 -12.45 9.07 -8.81
CA VAL A 201 -11.15 9.44 -9.41
C VAL A 201 -10.20 9.98 -8.35
N ALA A 202 -10.65 10.93 -7.53
CA ALA A 202 -9.80 11.56 -6.52
C ALA A 202 -9.30 10.54 -5.48
N VAL A 203 -10.21 9.71 -4.97
CA VAL A 203 -9.89 8.66 -3.99
C VAL A 203 -8.96 7.60 -4.58
N ALA A 204 -9.21 7.14 -5.81
CA ALA A 204 -8.36 6.16 -6.49
C ALA A 204 -6.94 6.70 -6.76
N LEU A 205 -6.81 7.97 -7.16
CA LEU A 205 -5.51 8.62 -7.34
C LEU A 205 -4.76 8.75 -6.00
N LEU A 206 -5.46 9.06 -4.92
CA LEU A 206 -4.84 9.16 -3.60
C LEU A 206 -4.36 7.79 -3.11
N ALA A 207 -5.15 6.73 -3.30
CA ALA A 207 -4.74 5.35 -3.02
C ALA A 207 -3.49 4.95 -3.84
N ALA A 208 -3.50 5.24 -5.15
CA ALA A 208 -2.38 4.97 -6.04
C ALA A 208 -1.10 5.72 -5.62
N PHE A 209 -1.23 6.98 -5.21
CA PHE A 209 -0.13 7.78 -4.71
C PHE A 209 0.48 7.19 -3.43
N MET A 210 -0.36 6.81 -2.45
CA MET A 210 0.12 6.21 -1.21
C MET A 210 0.87 4.89 -1.44
N LEU A 211 0.32 4.02 -2.30
CA LEU A 211 0.99 2.76 -2.69
C LEU A 211 2.28 3.01 -3.47
N PHE A 212 2.31 4.02 -4.33
CA PHE A 212 3.52 4.38 -5.07
C PHE A 212 4.64 4.80 -4.11
N VAL A 213 4.37 5.74 -3.20
CA VAL A 213 5.36 6.19 -2.20
C VAL A 213 5.81 5.03 -1.33
N GLY A 214 4.89 4.18 -0.87
CA GLY A 214 5.22 2.98 -0.11
C GLY A 214 6.13 2.02 -0.88
N ASN A 215 5.84 1.78 -2.15
CA ASN A 215 6.66 0.93 -3.03
C ASN A 215 8.06 1.51 -3.27
N ILE A 216 8.20 2.84 -3.34
CA ILE A 216 9.52 3.48 -3.43
C ILE A 216 10.32 3.22 -2.15
N ILE A 217 9.72 3.37 -0.96
CA ILE A 217 10.38 3.06 0.32
C ILE A 217 10.88 1.61 0.32
N VAL A 218 10.05 0.67 -0.09
CA VAL A 218 10.42 -0.77 -0.17
C VAL A 218 11.53 -1.01 -1.19
N ALA A 219 11.48 -0.35 -2.34
CA ALA A 219 12.47 -0.51 -3.40
C ALA A 219 13.87 0.00 -2.99
N VAL A 220 13.93 1.11 -2.24
CA VAL A 220 15.22 1.63 -1.75
C VAL A 220 15.81 0.79 -0.61
N SER A 221 14.98 0.08 0.16
CA SER A 221 15.46 -0.79 1.25
C SER A 221 16.39 -1.92 0.76
N GLY A 222 16.24 -2.41 -0.47
CA GLY A 222 17.16 -3.41 -1.04
C GLY A 222 18.62 -2.92 -1.05
N LYS A 223 18.84 -1.68 -1.52
CA LYS A 223 20.18 -1.07 -1.54
C LYS A 223 20.73 -0.81 -0.14
N ALA A 224 19.84 -0.46 0.80
CA ALA A 224 20.22 -0.26 2.20
C ALA A 224 20.71 -1.58 2.82
N VAL A 225 20.00 -2.68 2.57
CA VAL A 225 20.37 -4.02 3.04
C VAL A 225 21.73 -4.47 2.52
N ASP A 226 22.03 -4.25 1.25
CA ASP A 226 23.35 -4.62 0.68
C ASP A 226 24.49 -3.87 1.39
N LYS A 227 24.27 -2.58 1.67
CA LYS A 227 25.25 -1.75 2.39
C LYS A 227 25.44 -2.23 3.84
N ILE A 228 24.35 -2.57 4.53
CA ILE A 228 24.41 -3.12 5.90
C ILE A 228 25.14 -4.46 5.89
N ASN A 229 24.90 -5.33 4.91
CA ASN A 229 25.52 -6.65 4.85
C ASN A 229 27.05 -6.55 4.68
N ASN A 230 27.53 -5.61 3.86
CA ASN A 230 28.98 -5.41 3.66
C ASN A 230 29.70 -4.97 4.96
N VAL A 231 29.04 -4.20 5.82
CA VAL A 231 29.60 -3.78 7.12
C VAL A 231 29.38 -4.87 8.18
N GLY A 232 28.17 -5.42 8.24
CA GLY A 232 27.69 -6.36 9.25
C GLY A 232 28.38 -7.72 9.23
N GLN A 233 28.89 -8.17 8.08
CA GLN A 233 29.60 -9.45 7.98
C GLN A 233 30.80 -9.55 8.92
N HIS A 234 31.49 -8.44 9.19
CA HIS A 234 32.64 -8.41 10.11
C HIS A 234 32.24 -8.67 11.57
N VAL A 235 31.00 -8.38 11.94
CA VAL A 235 30.45 -8.57 13.30
C VAL A 235 29.48 -9.74 13.38
N GLY A 236 29.30 -10.51 12.30
CA GLY A 236 28.39 -11.65 12.26
C GLY A 236 26.91 -11.29 12.10
N LEU A 237 26.61 -10.10 11.57
CA LEU A 237 25.26 -9.63 11.26
C LEU A 237 25.00 -9.74 9.75
N SER A 238 23.96 -10.50 9.36
CA SER A 238 23.56 -10.63 7.95
C SER A 238 22.09 -10.26 7.80
N VAL A 239 21.80 -9.37 6.84
CA VAL A 239 20.42 -8.92 6.56
C VAL A 239 20.01 -9.43 5.18
N SER A 240 18.81 -9.96 5.05
CA SER A 240 18.28 -10.40 3.76
C SER A 240 16.81 -10.00 3.58
N ILE A 241 16.52 -9.28 2.50
CA ILE A 241 15.14 -9.00 2.07
C ILE A 241 14.64 -10.20 1.27
N ARG A 242 13.50 -10.77 1.66
CA ARG A 242 12.86 -11.81 0.85
C ARG A 242 12.22 -11.18 -0.40
N ARG A 243 12.60 -11.67 -1.58
CA ARG A 243 12.27 -11.08 -2.90
C ARG A 243 10.79 -11.10 -3.27
N LYS A 244 9.96 -11.89 -2.59
CA LYS A 244 8.55 -12.09 -2.98
C LYS A 244 7.67 -10.89 -2.62
N PHE A 245 8.07 -10.06 -1.65
CA PHE A 245 7.29 -8.90 -1.20
C PHE A 245 7.14 -7.81 -2.26
N VAL A 246 8.21 -7.53 -3.00
CA VAL A 246 8.23 -6.46 -4.02
C VAL A 246 7.17 -6.72 -5.12
N PRO A 247 7.10 -7.88 -5.79
CA PRO A 247 6.09 -8.13 -6.81
C PRO A 247 4.64 -7.91 -6.36
N ILE A 248 4.28 -8.31 -5.13
CA ILE A 248 2.89 -8.20 -4.64
C ILE A 248 2.47 -6.74 -4.49
N THR A 249 3.34 -5.91 -3.92
CA THR A 249 2.99 -4.51 -3.67
C THR A 249 2.98 -3.68 -4.95
N TRP A 250 3.85 -4.01 -5.92
CA TRP A 250 3.77 -3.45 -7.27
C TRP A 250 2.51 -3.91 -8.01
N THR A 251 2.08 -5.15 -7.83
CA THR A 251 0.82 -5.67 -8.43
C THR A 251 -0.38 -4.91 -7.90
N ALA A 252 -0.47 -4.70 -6.58
CA ALA A 252 -1.52 -3.88 -5.97
C ALA A 252 -1.53 -2.45 -6.54
N PHE A 253 -0.35 -1.82 -6.66
CA PHE A 253 -0.22 -0.49 -7.26
C PHE A 253 -0.71 -0.43 -8.72
N VAL A 254 -0.32 -1.39 -9.56
CA VAL A 254 -0.74 -1.42 -10.97
C VAL A 254 -2.25 -1.57 -11.07
N MET A 255 -2.86 -2.44 -10.25
CA MET A 255 -4.31 -2.61 -10.23
C MET A 255 -5.04 -1.31 -9.88
N ILE A 256 -4.64 -0.62 -8.81
CA ILE A 256 -5.28 0.65 -8.44
C ILE A 256 -5.00 1.77 -9.46
N ALA A 257 -3.85 1.78 -10.12
CA ALA A 257 -3.52 2.75 -11.16
C ALA A 257 -4.37 2.55 -12.42
N VAL A 258 -4.59 1.30 -12.85
CA VAL A 258 -5.52 0.95 -13.93
C VAL A 258 -6.94 1.38 -13.58
N MET A 259 -7.35 1.15 -12.34
CA MET A 259 -8.65 1.59 -11.82
C MET A 259 -8.80 3.12 -11.88
N ALA A 260 -7.79 3.87 -11.41
CA ALA A 260 -7.77 5.32 -11.48
C ALA A 260 -7.85 5.84 -12.93
N ALA A 261 -7.12 5.20 -13.86
CA ALA A 261 -7.15 5.55 -15.28
C ALA A 261 -8.54 5.31 -15.90
N TYR A 262 -9.20 4.21 -15.55
CA TYR A 262 -10.57 3.91 -15.98
C TYR A 262 -11.56 4.99 -15.52
N TRP A 263 -11.55 5.34 -14.23
CA TRP A 263 -12.45 6.38 -13.71
C TRP A 263 -12.14 7.76 -14.29
N ALA A 264 -10.85 8.08 -14.51
CA ALA A 264 -10.46 9.34 -15.13
C ALA A 264 -10.93 9.40 -16.60
N TYR A 265 -10.90 8.28 -17.31
CA TYR A 265 -11.48 8.18 -18.65
C TYR A 265 -13.00 8.39 -18.61
N GLN A 266 -13.71 7.71 -17.72
CA GLN A 266 -15.18 7.86 -17.60
C GLN A 266 -15.60 9.28 -17.23
N PHE A 267 -14.94 9.88 -16.23
CA PHE A 267 -15.21 11.26 -15.83
C PHE A 267 -14.99 12.24 -16.99
N ARG A 268 -13.92 12.06 -17.79
CA ARG A 268 -13.67 12.88 -18.98
C ARG A 268 -14.78 12.75 -20.02
N GLN A 269 -15.32 11.54 -20.24
CA GLN A 269 -16.44 11.34 -21.16
C GLN A 269 -17.73 11.99 -20.66
N GLU A 270 -18.02 11.86 -19.36
CA GLU A 270 -19.18 12.50 -18.73
C GLU A 270 -19.09 14.04 -18.84
N MET A 271 -17.90 14.61 -18.62
CA MET A 271 -17.66 16.06 -18.78
C MET A 271 -17.82 16.53 -20.22
N LYS A 272 -17.33 15.75 -21.20
CA LYS A 272 -17.54 16.05 -22.62
C LYS A 272 -19.03 16.06 -22.98
N GLY A 273 -19.78 15.06 -22.53
CA GLY A 273 -21.23 14.99 -22.74
C GLY A 273 -21.96 16.20 -22.16
N LYS A 274 -21.66 16.58 -20.92
CA LYS A 274 -22.25 17.78 -20.29
C LYS A 274 -21.98 19.07 -21.06
N ARG A 275 -20.76 19.26 -21.56
CA ARG A 275 -20.37 20.45 -22.34
C ARG A 275 -21.11 20.55 -23.68
N VAL A 276 -21.34 19.42 -24.34
CA VAL A 276 -22.11 19.38 -25.61
C VAL A 276 -23.56 19.78 -25.35
N VAL A 277 -24.19 19.22 -24.32
CA VAL A 277 -25.57 19.54 -23.95
C VAL A 277 -25.72 21.00 -23.52
N SER A 278 -24.77 21.55 -22.74
CA SER A 278 -24.82 22.95 -22.32
C SER A 278 -24.71 23.92 -23.49
N ARG A 279 -23.84 23.62 -24.47
CA ARG A 279 -23.70 24.41 -25.71
C ARG A 279 -24.98 24.35 -26.56
N ALA A 280 -25.57 23.16 -26.72
CA ALA A 280 -26.82 23.00 -27.46
C ALA A 280 -27.97 23.79 -26.80
N ARG A 281 -28.03 23.82 -25.46
CA ARG A 281 -29.03 24.59 -24.71
C ARG A 281 -28.84 26.10 -24.85
N GLN A 282 -27.59 26.58 -24.89
CA GLN A 282 -27.29 28.00 -25.14
C GLN A 282 -27.71 28.40 -26.56
N SER A 283 -27.28 27.65 -27.58
CA SER A 283 -27.65 27.95 -28.98
C SER A 283 -29.16 27.88 -29.24
N GLY A 284 -29.91 27.07 -28.50
CA GLY A 284 -31.37 27.02 -28.59
C GLY A 284 -32.10 28.11 -27.78
N ALA A 285 -31.43 28.78 -26.84
CA ALA A 285 -31.98 29.90 -26.08
C ALA A 285 -31.73 31.26 -26.76
N ASP A 286 -30.74 31.33 -27.65
CA ASP A 286 -30.39 32.52 -28.44
C ASP A 286 -31.24 32.66 -29.75
N LEU A 287 -32.18 31.75 -29.99
CA LEU A 287 -33.08 31.68 -31.18
C LEU A 287 -34.54 31.98 -30.81
#